data_AF-Q8RVJ2-F1
#
_entry.id   AF-Q8RVJ2-F1
#
_cell.length_a   1.000
_cell.length_b   1.000
_cell.length_c   1.000
_cell.angle_alpha   90.00
_cell.angle_beta   90.00
_cell.angle_gamma   90.00
#
_symmetry.space_group_name_H-M   'P 1'
#
loop_
_entity.id
_entity.type
_entity.pdbx_description
1 polymer ?
#
loop_
_entity_poly.entity_id
_entity_poly.type
_entity_poly.pdbx_seq_one_letter_code
_entity_poly.pdbx_strand_id
1 'polypeptide(L)'
;QDWVKENVAPFVPATNILAISVGSEILSTGNKVLISQLVPAMQNLHTALVGASLDKQIKVSTPHSLGILSASEPPSIGRFRRGYDRVILKPLLNFLRTTGAPFMINPYPYFGYTDKTLNYAL
;
A
#
# COMPACT_ATOMS: atom_id res chain seq x y z
N GLN A 1 8.20 -10.10 15.16
CA GLN A 1 8.69 -8.89 15.86
C GLN A 1 10.16 -8.63 15.54
N ASP A 2 10.94 -9.66 15.30
CA ASP A 2 12.40 -9.57 15.08
C ASP A 2 12.78 -8.66 13.91
N TRP A 3 12.01 -8.69 12.81
CA TRP A 3 12.28 -7.82 11.66
C TRP A 3 12.33 -6.32 12.04
N VAL A 4 11.44 -5.83 12.90
CA VAL A 4 11.47 -4.42 13.36
C VAL A 4 12.69 -4.15 14.24
N LYS A 5 13.04 -5.09 15.13
CA LYS A 5 14.21 -4.97 16.00
C LYS A 5 15.52 -4.95 15.24
N GLU A 6 15.59 -5.65 14.12
CA GLU A 6 16.80 -5.75 13.30
C GLU A 6 16.90 -4.65 12.24
N ASN A 7 15.76 -4.25 11.64
CA ASN A 7 15.76 -3.42 10.43
C ASN A 7 15.23 -2.00 10.63
N VAL A 8 14.63 -1.70 11.79
CA VAL A 8 14.01 -0.39 12.04
C VAL A 8 14.54 0.24 13.32
N ALA A 9 14.37 -0.43 14.46
CA ALA A 9 14.71 0.10 15.78
C ALA A 9 16.17 0.60 15.91
N PRO A 10 17.20 -0.09 15.34
CA PRO A 10 18.60 0.36 15.48
C PRO A 10 18.90 1.67 14.76
N PHE A 11 18.06 2.05 13.79
CA PHE A 11 18.28 3.23 12.95
C PHE A 11 17.48 4.46 13.41
N VAL A 12 16.56 4.30 14.37
CA VAL A 12 15.75 5.40 14.90
C VAL A 12 16.37 5.87 16.23
N PRO A 13 16.52 7.19 16.48
CA PRO A 13 16.03 8.31 15.66
C PRO A 13 17.04 8.87 14.64
N ALA A 14 18.21 8.27 14.47
CA ALA A 14 19.25 8.79 13.56
C ALA A 14 18.76 8.92 12.11
N THR A 15 17.87 8.04 11.67
CA THR A 15 17.19 8.05 10.38
C THR A 15 15.72 8.36 10.58
N ASN A 16 15.20 9.36 9.85
CA ASN A 16 13.79 9.70 9.87
C ASN A 16 12.98 8.75 8.95
N ILE A 17 12.57 7.62 9.50
CA ILE A 17 11.72 6.66 8.81
C ILE A 17 10.25 7.11 8.93
N LEU A 18 9.60 7.43 7.81
CA LEU A 18 8.21 7.89 7.79
C LEU A 18 7.21 6.75 7.59
N ALA A 19 7.57 5.78 6.74
CA ALA A 19 6.70 4.67 6.42
C ALA A 19 7.47 3.44 5.98
N ILE A 20 6.85 2.27 6.13
CA ILE A 20 7.31 0.99 5.61
C ILE A 20 6.29 0.47 4.61
N SER A 21 6.79 0.13 3.42
CA SER A 21 6.00 -0.49 2.35
C SER A 21 6.07 -2.01 2.48
N VAL A 22 4.92 -2.65 2.78
CA VAL A 22 4.81 -4.11 2.81
C VAL A 22 4.54 -4.60 1.40
N GLY A 23 5.62 -5.04 0.74
CA GLY A 23 5.60 -5.43 -0.66
C GLY A 23 5.50 -4.25 -1.63
N SER A 24 5.45 -4.55 -2.92
CA SER A 24 5.21 -3.58 -3.99
C SER A 24 4.30 -4.21 -5.04
N GLU A 25 3.21 -3.52 -5.39
CA GLU A 25 2.25 -3.92 -6.42
C GLU A 25 1.74 -5.36 -6.28
N ILE A 26 1.59 -5.83 -5.03
CA ILE A 26 1.31 -7.24 -4.71
C ILE A 26 0.05 -7.77 -5.41
N LEU A 27 -0.98 -6.93 -5.58
CA LEU A 27 -2.22 -7.29 -6.28
C LEU A 27 -2.04 -7.58 -7.78
N SER A 28 -0.94 -7.12 -8.37
CA SER A 28 -0.59 -7.35 -9.77
C SER A 28 0.24 -8.61 -9.98
N THR A 29 0.76 -9.24 -8.91
CA THR A 29 1.65 -10.42 -9.01
C THR A 29 0.94 -11.70 -9.46
N GLY A 30 -0.39 -11.78 -9.34
CA GLY A 30 -1.16 -13.01 -9.56
C GLY A 30 -0.93 -14.10 -8.50
N ASN A 31 -0.02 -13.89 -7.54
CA ASN A 31 0.27 -14.86 -6.49
C ASN A 31 -0.77 -14.76 -5.37
N LYS A 32 -1.70 -15.72 -5.33
CA LYS A 32 -2.80 -15.77 -4.36
C LYS A 32 -2.33 -15.82 -2.91
N VAL A 33 -1.18 -16.43 -2.63
CA VAL A 33 -0.61 -16.48 -1.28
C VAL A 33 -0.15 -15.09 -0.87
N LEU A 34 0.65 -14.41 -1.69
CA LEU A 34 1.11 -13.05 -1.37
C LEU A 34 -0.06 -12.07 -1.21
N ILE A 35 -1.05 -12.16 -2.09
CA ILE A 35 -2.25 -11.31 -2.05
C ILE A 35 -3.05 -11.54 -0.76
N SER A 36 -3.31 -12.81 -0.40
CA SER A 36 -4.08 -13.13 0.81
C SER A 36 -3.33 -12.80 2.11
N GLN A 37 -2.00 -12.83 2.10
CA GLN A 37 -1.16 -12.53 3.26
C GLN A 37 -0.81 -11.05 3.42
N LEU A 38 -1.15 -10.19 2.44
CA LEU A 38 -0.78 -8.78 2.45
C LEU A 38 -1.29 -8.04 3.70
N VAL A 39 -2.60 -8.05 3.95
CA VAL A 39 -3.20 -7.34 5.10
C VAL A 39 -2.75 -7.94 6.44
N PRO A 40 -2.73 -9.28 6.62
CA PRO A 40 -2.14 -9.89 7.82
C PRO A 40 -0.68 -9.48 8.07
N ALA A 41 0.16 -9.43 7.03
CA ALA A 41 1.55 -9.00 7.16
C ALA A 41 1.65 -7.52 7.60
N MET A 42 0.83 -6.64 7.03
CA MET A 42 0.75 -5.23 7.43
C MET A 42 0.33 -5.07 8.91
N GLN A 43 -0.66 -5.84 9.35
CA GLN A 43 -1.12 -5.85 10.74
C GLN A 43 -0.03 -6.34 11.70
N ASN A 44 0.66 -7.43 11.36
CA ASN A 44 1.75 -7.97 12.16
C ASN A 44 2.92 -6.98 12.28
N LEU A 45 3.26 -6.29 11.19
CA LEU A 45 4.31 -5.28 11.20
C LEU A 45 3.90 -4.07 12.06
N HIS A 46 2.67 -3.60 11.94
CA HIS A 46 2.16 -2.52 12.79
C HIS A 46 2.17 -2.91 14.27
N THR A 47 1.73 -4.11 14.62
CA THR A 47 1.81 -4.63 16.00
C THR A 47 3.24 -4.66 16.52
N ALA A 48 4.22 -5.02 15.68
CA ALA A 48 5.62 -4.98 16.06
C ALA A 48 6.13 -3.54 16.29
N LEU A 49 5.68 -2.57 15.48
CA LEU A 49 5.97 -1.15 15.69
C LEU A 49 5.33 -0.61 16.97
N VAL A 50 4.09 -1.00 17.28
CA VAL A 50 3.42 -0.65 18.55
C VAL A 50 4.23 -1.18 19.74
N GLY A 51 4.68 -2.43 19.67
CA GLY A 51 5.54 -3.03 20.71
C GLY A 51 6.88 -2.31 20.88
N ALA A 52 7.38 -1.63 19.85
CA ALA A 52 8.57 -0.80 19.90
C ALA A 52 8.28 0.69 20.18
N SER A 53 7.01 1.07 20.40
CA SER A 53 6.56 2.48 20.53
C SER A 53 6.90 3.38 19.33
N LEU A 54 6.96 2.81 18.12
CA LEU A 54 7.31 3.50 16.88
C LEU A 54 6.10 3.78 15.95
N ASP A 55 4.93 3.24 16.26
CA ASP A 55 3.72 3.28 15.41
C ASP A 55 3.15 4.70 15.18
N LYS A 56 3.44 5.62 16.11
CA LYS A 56 3.06 7.02 15.98
C LYS A 56 3.88 7.75 14.92
N GLN A 57 5.17 7.39 14.78
CA GLN A 57 6.10 8.01 13.83
C GLN A 57 6.11 7.26 12.48
N ILE A 58 6.10 5.93 12.51
CA ILE A 58 6.31 5.09 11.33
C ILE A 58 4.99 4.45 10.92
N LYS A 59 4.53 4.77 9.70
CA LYS A 59 3.29 4.21 9.14
C LYS A 59 3.54 2.97 8.30
N VAL A 60 2.56 2.06 8.27
CA VAL A 60 2.64 0.85 7.44
C VAL A 60 1.65 0.97 6.31
N SER A 61 2.13 0.85 5.07
CA SER A 61 1.29 0.85 3.88
C SER A 61 1.81 -0.15 2.85
N THR A 62 1.21 -0.16 1.66
CA THR A 62 1.65 -0.96 0.52
C THR A 62 1.37 -0.19 -0.76
N PRO A 63 2.37 0.04 -1.62
CA PRO A 63 2.17 0.73 -2.89
C PRO A 63 1.47 -0.18 -3.91
N HIS A 64 0.47 0.39 -4.58
CA HIS A 64 -0.30 -0.29 -5.61
C HIS A 64 -0.07 0.34 -6.99
N SER A 65 -0.05 -0.48 -8.04
CA SER A 65 -0.19 0.04 -9.40
C SER A 65 -1.62 0.54 -9.64
N LEU A 66 -1.82 1.37 -10.65
CA LEU A 66 -3.17 1.73 -11.12
C LEU A 66 -3.95 0.53 -11.70
N GLY A 67 -3.29 -0.60 -11.91
CA GLY A 67 -3.91 -1.86 -12.31
C GLY A 67 -4.94 -2.40 -11.31
N ILE A 68 -5.03 -1.84 -10.09
CA ILE A 68 -6.09 -2.17 -9.12
C ILE A 68 -7.49 -1.68 -9.53
N LEU A 69 -7.58 -0.76 -10.51
CA LEU A 69 -8.84 -0.24 -11.03
C LEU A 69 -9.40 -1.14 -12.14
N SER A 70 -10.72 -1.22 -12.23
CA SER A 70 -11.44 -1.82 -13.37
C SER A 70 -12.04 -0.78 -14.31
N ALA A 71 -12.21 0.45 -13.85
CA ALA A 71 -12.52 1.61 -14.67
C ALA A 71 -11.78 2.84 -14.11
N SER A 72 -11.31 3.70 -15.00
CA SER A 72 -10.57 4.93 -14.64
C SER A 72 -10.86 6.12 -15.57
N GLU A 73 -11.67 5.93 -16.63
CA GLU A 73 -11.92 6.96 -17.65
C GLU A 73 -13.43 7.18 -17.88
N PRO A 74 -13.97 8.38 -17.58
CA PRO A 74 -13.28 9.51 -16.93
C PRO A 74 -12.93 9.19 -15.46
N PRO A 75 -12.03 9.96 -14.81
CA PRO A 75 -11.60 9.67 -13.43
C PRO A 75 -12.75 9.52 -12.40
N SER A 76 -13.86 10.22 -12.59
CA SER A 76 -15.04 10.16 -11.70
C SER A 76 -15.73 8.79 -11.66
N ILE A 77 -15.52 7.92 -12.64
CA ILE A 77 -16.06 6.54 -12.63
C ILE A 77 -15.09 5.51 -12.03
N GLY A 78 -13.95 6.00 -11.54
CA GLY A 78 -12.88 5.25 -10.90
C GLY A 78 -13.41 4.21 -9.92
N ARG A 79 -13.11 2.93 -10.16
CA ARG A 79 -13.53 1.85 -9.26
C ARG A 79 -12.53 0.70 -9.25
N PHE A 80 -12.37 0.09 -8.08
CA PHE A 80 -11.51 -1.09 -7.92
C PHE A 80 -12.02 -2.31 -8.70
N ARG A 81 -11.13 -3.27 -8.95
CA ARG A 81 -11.49 -4.57 -9.53
C ARG A 81 -12.46 -5.34 -8.62
N ARG A 82 -13.53 -5.85 -9.22
CA ARG A 82 -14.54 -6.66 -8.52
C ARG A 82 -13.90 -7.90 -7.90
N GLY A 83 -14.27 -8.22 -6.67
CA GLY A 83 -13.69 -9.30 -5.88
C GLY A 83 -12.56 -8.79 -4.99
N TYR A 84 -11.59 -8.08 -5.56
CA TYR A 84 -10.47 -7.50 -4.80
C TYR A 84 -10.94 -6.33 -3.93
N ASP A 85 -11.90 -5.54 -4.43
CA ASP A 85 -12.60 -4.48 -3.71
C ASP A 85 -13.09 -4.92 -2.31
N ARG A 86 -13.67 -6.13 -2.21
CA ARG A 86 -14.24 -6.65 -0.96
C ARG A 86 -13.26 -7.46 -0.13
N VAL A 87 -12.52 -8.37 -0.77
CA VAL A 87 -11.73 -9.37 -0.05
C VAL A 87 -10.39 -8.80 0.42
N ILE A 88 -9.82 -7.85 -0.33
CA ILE A 88 -8.47 -7.33 -0.05
C ILE A 88 -8.49 -5.83 0.25
N LEU A 89 -9.11 -5.02 -0.61
CA LEU A 89 -9.04 -3.56 -0.49
C LEU A 89 -9.91 -3.03 0.64
N LYS A 90 -11.10 -3.57 0.88
CA LYS A 90 -11.92 -3.17 2.04
C LYS A 90 -11.19 -3.37 3.38
N PRO A 91 -10.62 -4.55 3.71
CA PRO A 91 -9.88 -4.71 4.97
C PRO A 91 -8.58 -3.89 4.98
N LEU A 92 -7.88 -3.75 3.85
CA LEU A 92 -6.70 -2.89 3.73
C LEU A 92 -7.02 -1.42 4.03
N LEU A 93 -8.04 -0.86 3.39
CA LEU A 93 -8.48 0.52 3.61
C LEU A 93 -8.96 0.75 5.03
N ASN A 94 -9.63 -0.25 5.63
CA ASN A 94 -9.98 -0.19 7.04
C ASN A 94 -8.74 -0.12 7.94
N PHE A 95 -7.73 -0.96 7.69
CA PHE A 95 -6.47 -0.93 8.42
C PHE A 95 -5.74 0.42 8.28
N LEU A 96 -5.64 0.95 7.06
CA LEU A 96 -5.00 2.25 6.81
C LEU A 96 -5.73 3.37 7.56
N ARG A 97 -7.07 3.38 7.51
CA ARG A 97 -7.89 4.34 8.25
C ARG A 97 -7.66 4.24 9.76
N THR A 98 -7.63 3.03 10.32
CA THR A 98 -7.44 2.84 11.77
C THR A 98 -6.05 3.22 12.26
N THR A 99 -5.03 3.12 11.40
CA THR A 99 -3.62 3.40 11.75
C THR A 99 -3.16 4.80 11.33
N GLY A 100 -4.01 5.53 10.60
CA GLY A 100 -3.67 6.84 10.01
C GLY A 100 -2.60 6.75 8.93
N ALA A 101 -2.47 5.59 8.27
CA ALA A 101 -1.49 5.37 7.21
C ALA A 101 -2.04 5.78 5.83
N PRO A 102 -1.19 6.27 4.92
CA PRO A 102 -1.62 6.68 3.58
C PRO A 102 -1.93 5.48 2.69
N PHE A 103 -2.79 5.67 1.69
CA PHE A 103 -2.95 4.74 0.57
C PHE A 103 -1.93 5.09 -0.52
N MET A 104 -0.97 4.20 -0.78
CA MET A 104 0.14 4.46 -1.69
C MET A 104 -0.15 3.94 -3.09
N ILE A 105 0.16 4.75 -4.11
CA ILE A 105 0.00 4.41 -5.52
C ILE A 105 1.33 4.66 -6.23
N ASN A 106 1.69 3.77 -7.14
CA ASN A 106 2.72 3.97 -8.16
C ASN A 106 2.02 4.42 -9.46
N PRO A 107 1.89 5.73 -9.72
CA PRO A 107 1.33 6.21 -10.97
C PRO A 107 2.38 6.09 -12.08
N TYR A 108 2.02 5.46 -13.19
CA TYR A 108 2.86 5.39 -14.39
C TYR A 108 2.09 5.93 -15.61
N PRO A 109 1.97 7.25 -15.78
CA PRO A 109 1.24 7.83 -16.89
C PRO A 109 1.76 7.36 -18.26
N TYR A 110 3.07 7.14 -18.38
CA TYR A 110 3.71 6.61 -19.59
C TYR A 110 3.06 5.34 -20.15
N PHE A 111 2.64 4.39 -19.30
CA PHE A 111 2.03 3.14 -19.76
C PHE A 111 0.56 3.27 -20.20
N GLY A 112 -0.11 4.37 -19.83
CA GLY A 112 -1.49 4.68 -20.24
C GLY A 112 -1.58 5.78 -21.29
N TYR A 113 -0.44 6.14 -21.91
CA TYR A 113 -0.37 7.24 -22.86
C TYR A 113 -1.21 6.95 -24.11
N THR A 114 -2.03 7.92 -24.46
CA THR A 114 -2.71 8.09 -25.74
C THR A 114 -2.80 9.59 -26.03
N ASP A 115 -3.03 9.99 -27.29
CA ASP A 115 -3.21 11.41 -27.62
C ASP A 115 -4.37 12.05 -26.84
N LYS A 116 -5.37 11.26 -26.42
CA LYS A 116 -6.51 11.73 -25.59
C LYS A 116 -6.13 11.95 -24.12
N THR A 117 -5.08 11.28 -23.64
CA THR A 117 -4.63 11.35 -22.25
C THR A 117 -3.37 12.20 -22.08
N LEU A 118 -2.93 12.91 -23.13
CA LEU A 118 -1.74 13.78 -23.11
C LEU A 118 -1.74 14.80 -21.97
N ASN A 119 -2.89 15.44 -21.71
CA ASN A 119 -3.01 16.42 -20.60
C ASN A 119 -2.88 15.78 -19.20
N TYR A 120 -2.94 14.45 -19.11
CA TYR A 120 -2.80 13.67 -17.88
C TYR A 120 -1.47 12.91 -17.81
N ALA A 121 -0.64 12.96 -18.86
CA ALA A 121 0.69 12.40 -18.89
C ALA A 121 1.66 13.41 -18.24
N LEU A 122 2.06 13.14 -17.00
CA LEU A 122 3.17 13.85 -16.34
C LEU A 122 4.52 13.42 -16.92
#